data_AF-A0A819IST8-F1
#
_entry.id   AF-A0A819IST8-F1
#
_cell.length_a   1.000
_cell.length_b   1.000
_cell.length_c   1.000
_cell.angle_alpha   90.00
_cell.angle_beta   90.00
_cell.angle_gamma   90.00
#
_symmetry.space_group_name_H-M   'P 1'
#
loop_
_entity.id
_entity.type
_entity.pdbx_description
1 polymer ?
#
loop_
_entity_poly.entity_id
_entity_poly.type
_entity_poly.pdbx_seq_one_letter_code
_entity_poly.pdbx_strand_id
1 'polypeptide(L)'
;NRSFSCSFVWLHSKNSPPRDPNTITIEGSNNKELDLVFGRSWTKIYDGDAGLEKNPGRHAYGGTQTILNNSLSFASYRILITPKRGKHNCVSYSKFEMIGRFPD
;
A
#
# COMPACT_ATOMS: atom_id res chain seq x y z
N ASN A 1 -19.88 11.30 2.50
CA ASN A 1 -18.67 11.52 1.67
C ASN A 1 -17.58 10.56 2.06
N ARG A 2 -17.00 9.83 1.11
CA ARG A 2 -15.78 9.04 1.33
C ARG A 2 -14.58 9.97 1.13
N SER A 3 -13.48 9.75 1.86
CA SER A 3 -12.21 10.41 1.60
C SER A 3 -11.47 9.70 0.47
N PHE A 4 -10.70 10.44 -0.32
CA PHE A 4 -9.76 9.84 -1.27
C PHE A 4 -8.44 9.61 -0.55
N SER A 5 -7.81 8.46 -0.81
CA SER A 5 -6.51 8.15 -0.23
C SER A 5 -5.42 9.01 -0.87
N CYS A 6 -4.63 9.70 -0.04
CA CYS A 6 -3.61 10.64 -0.47
C CYS A 6 -2.21 10.26 0.00
N SER A 7 -2.07 9.38 0.99
CA SER A 7 -0.78 8.83 1.42
C SER A 7 -0.92 7.50 2.14
N PHE A 8 0.22 6.84 2.35
CA PHE A 8 0.31 5.64 3.19
C PHE A 8 1.65 5.55 3.91
N VAL A 9 1.69 4.75 4.97
CA VAL A 9 2.93 4.41 5.69
C VAL A 9 2.87 2.98 6.20
N TRP A 10 4.04 2.34 6.28
CA TRP A 10 4.20 1.01 6.82
C TRP A 10 5.00 1.03 8.12
N LEU A 11 4.71 0.09 9.01
CA LEU A 11 5.54 -0.24 10.16
C LEU A 11 6.37 -1.49 9.84
N HIS A 12 7.69 -1.40 9.98
CA HIS A 12 8.59 -2.53 9.77
C HIS A 12 8.24 -3.69 10.71
N SER A 13 8.34 -4.91 10.20
CA SER A 13 8.24 -6.12 11.03
C SER A 13 9.42 -6.26 12.00
N LYS A 14 9.29 -7.13 13.01
CA LYS A 14 10.40 -7.51 13.89
C LYS A 14 11.48 -8.35 13.19
N ASN A 15 11.08 -9.11 12.17
CA ASN A 15 11.74 -10.36 11.84
C ASN A 15 13.02 -10.17 11.02
N SER A 16 12.91 -9.67 9.79
CA SER A 16 14.06 -9.65 8.88
C SER A 16 13.87 -8.67 7.72
N PRO A 17 14.86 -7.80 7.42
CA PRO A 17 14.74 -6.80 6.37
C PRO A 17 14.52 -7.35 4.93
N PRO A 18 15.03 -8.54 4.52
CA PRO A 18 14.75 -9.08 3.18
C PRO A 18 13.28 -9.38 2.90
N ARG A 19 12.43 -9.45 3.93
CA ARG A 19 10.99 -9.72 3.82
C ARG A 19 10.17 -8.44 3.70
N ASP A 20 10.77 -7.27 3.89
CA ASP A 20 10.04 -6.01 3.80
C ASP A 20 9.54 -5.81 2.35
N PRO A 21 8.30 -5.33 2.15
CA PRO A 21 7.88 -4.81 0.85
C PRO A 21 8.91 -3.83 0.27
N ASN A 22 9.21 -3.95 -1.02
CA ASN A 22 10.09 -3.02 -1.73
C ASN A 22 9.25 -2.09 -2.61
N THR A 23 8.51 -2.63 -3.57
CA THR A 23 7.52 -1.85 -4.33
C THR A 23 6.13 -2.47 -4.25
N ILE A 24 5.12 -1.61 -4.36
CA ILE A 24 3.72 -1.99 -4.29
C ILE A 24 2.91 -1.32 -5.40
N THR A 25 1.78 -1.93 -5.74
CA THR A 25 0.66 -1.20 -6.33
C THR A 25 -0.45 -1.04 -5.31
N ILE A 26 -1.12 0.11 -5.35
CA ILE A 26 -2.37 0.33 -4.63
C ILE A 26 -3.43 0.59 -5.67
N GLU A 27 -4.55 -0.10 -5.53
CA GLU A 27 -5.64 -0.05 -6.48
C GLU A 27 -6.97 0.05 -5.73
N GLY A 28 -7.90 0.80 -6.32
CA GLY A 28 -9.23 1.02 -5.78
C GLY A 28 -10.33 0.46 -6.67
N SER A 29 -11.46 0.07 -6.06
CA SER A 29 -12.66 -0.35 -6.77
C SER A 29 -13.93 0.19 -6.11
N ASN A 30 -14.93 0.47 -6.94
CA ASN A 30 -16.31 0.75 -6.54
C ASN A 30 -17.30 -0.32 -7.06
N ASN A 31 -16.78 -1.42 -7.62
CA ASN A 31 -17.59 -2.54 -8.08
C ASN A 31 -18.16 -3.33 -6.88
N LYS A 32 -19.15 -4.18 -7.15
CA LYS A 32 -19.73 -5.08 -6.15
C LYS A 32 -18.71 -6.15 -5.76
N GLU A 33 -18.83 -6.68 -4.55
CA GLU A 33 -17.91 -7.67 -3.99
C GLU A 33 -17.64 -8.87 -4.91
N LEU A 34 -18.69 -9.40 -5.56
CA LEU A 34 -18.58 -10.51 -6.51
C LEU A 34 -17.69 -10.20 -7.72
N ASP A 35 -17.51 -8.93 -8.06
CA ASP A 35 -16.69 -8.51 -9.18
C ASP A 35 -15.24 -8.24 -8.78
N LEU A 36 -14.92 -8.14 -7.48
CA LEU A 36 -13.58 -7.80 -6.97
C LEU A 36 -12.55 -8.92 -7.21
N VAL A 37 -13.02 -10.14 -7.43
CA VAL A 37 -12.17 -11.29 -7.78
C VAL A 37 -11.61 -11.19 -9.20
N PHE A 38 -12.23 -10.41 -10.08
CA PHE A 38 -11.75 -10.21 -11.44
C PHE A 38 -10.78 -9.03 -11.51
N GLY A 39 -9.58 -9.25 -12.05
CA GLY A 39 -8.51 -8.25 -12.09
C GLY A 39 -8.89 -6.93 -12.79
N ARG A 40 -9.87 -6.94 -13.70
CA ARG A 40 -10.37 -5.77 -14.45
C ARG A 40 -11.19 -4.77 -13.63
N SER A 41 -11.62 -5.13 -12.41
CA SER A 41 -12.48 -4.30 -11.58
C SER A 41 -11.71 -3.27 -10.76
N TRP A 42 -10.41 -3.08 -11.02
CA TRP A 42 -9.50 -2.32 -10.18
C TRP A 42 -8.84 -1.18 -10.96
N THR A 43 -8.86 0.01 -10.37
CA THR A 43 -8.18 1.20 -10.90
C THR A 43 -6.91 1.42 -10.10
N LYS A 44 -5.75 1.38 -10.77
CA LYS A 44 -4.46 1.64 -10.13
C LYS A 44 -4.33 3.12 -9.76
N ILE A 45 -4.03 3.38 -8.49
CA ILE A 45 -3.85 4.74 -7.95
C ILE A 45 -2.42 5.01 -7.48
N TYR A 46 -1.63 3.96 -7.26
CA TYR A 46 -0.21 4.07 -6.90
C TYR A 46 0.58 2.89 -7.49
N ASP A 47 1.80 3.17 -7.91
CA ASP A 47 2.79 2.20 -8.40
C ASP A 47 4.18 2.74 -8.06
N GLY A 48 4.85 2.16 -7.07
CA GLY A 48 6.09 2.72 -6.56
C GLY A 48 6.58 2.11 -5.26
N ASP A 49 7.53 2.79 -4.62
CA ASP A 49 8.19 2.33 -3.40
C ASP A 49 7.24 2.13 -2.23
N ALA A 50 7.52 1.14 -1.39
CA ALA A 50 6.75 0.90 -0.18
C ALA A 50 7.14 1.87 0.97
N GLY A 51 8.16 2.71 0.80
CA GLY A 51 8.79 3.44 1.91
C GLY A 51 9.61 2.54 2.86
N LEU A 52 9.81 1.30 2.43
CA LEU A 52 10.65 0.23 2.94
C LEU A 52 12.13 0.56 3.10
N GLU A 53 12.68 1.11 2.01
CA GLU A 53 14.03 0.76 1.53
C GLU A 53 15.15 1.09 2.50
N LYS A 54 15.02 2.22 3.19
CA LYS A 54 15.93 2.64 4.24
C LYS A 54 15.49 1.99 5.54
N ASN A 55 16.36 1.25 6.21
CA ASN A 55 16.07 0.61 7.50
C ASN A 55 16.41 1.56 8.67
N PRO A 56 15.48 2.35 9.24
CA PRO A 56 15.74 3.16 10.43
C PRO A 56 15.85 2.32 11.71
N GLY A 57 15.40 1.06 11.67
CA GLY A 57 15.25 0.15 12.80
C GLY A 57 14.07 -0.82 12.57
N ARG A 58 13.98 -1.90 13.37
CA ARG A 58 12.78 -2.77 13.41
C ARG A 58 11.71 -2.14 14.31
N HIS A 59 10.43 -2.43 14.07
CA HIS A 59 9.29 -1.80 14.78
C HIS A 59 9.24 -0.27 14.69
N ALA A 60 9.84 0.31 13.67
CA ALA A 60 9.74 1.73 13.37
C ALA A 60 8.91 1.94 12.10
N TYR A 61 8.33 3.13 11.96
CA TYR A 61 7.66 3.51 10.72
C TYR A 61 8.69 3.73 9.61
N GLY A 62 8.34 3.31 8.40
CA GLY A 62 9.07 3.65 7.18
C GLY A 62 8.80 5.09 6.73
N GLY A 63 9.25 5.41 5.52
CA GLY A 63 8.96 6.71 4.91
C GLY A 63 7.52 6.78 4.40
N THR A 64 6.79 7.83 4.78
CA THR A 64 5.45 8.12 4.23
C THR A 64 5.51 8.31 2.72
N GLN A 65 4.61 7.65 1.99
CA GLN A 65 4.50 7.75 0.55
C GLN A 65 3.24 8.54 0.18
N THR A 66 3.36 9.47 -0.77
CA THR A 66 2.25 10.29 -1.24
C THR A 66 1.65 9.71 -2.53
N ILE A 67 0.32 9.71 -2.61
CA ILE A 67 -0.47 9.32 -3.79
C ILE A 67 -0.94 10.62 -4.46
N LEU A 68 -0.15 11.12 -5.41
CA LEU A 68 -0.34 12.46 -5.99
C LEU A 68 -1.58 12.57 -6.89
N ASN A 69 -1.94 11.50 -7.60
CA ASN A 69 -2.92 11.55 -8.70
C ASN A 69 -4.23 10.82 -8.39
N ASN A 70 -4.59 10.66 -7.12
CA ASN A 70 -5.86 10.04 -6.75
C ASN A 70 -6.91 11.10 -6.40
N SER A 71 -7.83 11.34 -7.34
CA SER A 71 -9.00 12.21 -7.16
C SER A 71 -10.30 11.44 -6.86
N LEU A 72 -10.25 10.10 -6.83
CA LEU A 72 -11.41 9.25 -6.64
C LEU A 72 -11.42 8.63 -5.25
N SER A 73 -12.62 8.50 -4.70
CA SER A 73 -12.86 7.72 -3.48
C SER A 73 -13.35 6.32 -3.86
N PHE A 74 -12.73 5.30 -3.28
CA PHE A 74 -13.06 3.91 -3.54
C PHE A 74 -13.69 3.23 -2.32
N ALA A 75 -14.56 2.25 -2.58
CA ALA A 75 -15.20 1.42 -1.56
C ALA A 75 -14.30 0.30 -1.07
N SER A 76 -13.42 -0.18 -1.94
CA SER A 76 -12.50 -1.26 -1.66
C SER A 76 -11.12 -0.90 -2.17
N TYR A 77 -10.11 -1.34 -1.44
CA TYR A 77 -8.70 -1.17 -1.81
C TYR A 77 -8.02 -2.54 -1.80
N ARG A 78 -7.09 -2.74 -2.72
CA ARG A 78 -6.13 -3.83 -2.65
C ARG A 78 -4.72 -3.28 -2.77
N ILE A 79 -3.80 -4.00 -2.14
CA ILE A 79 -2.38 -3.70 -2.17
C ILE A 79 -1.70 -4.94 -2.70
N LEU A 80 -0.94 -4.79 -3.78
CA LEU A 80 -0.13 -5.87 -4.32
C LEU A 80 1.32 -5.56 -4.01
N ILE A 81 2.01 -6.51 -3.38
CA ILE A 81 3.45 -6.41 -3.12
C ILE A 81 4.17 -7.10 -4.28
N THR A 82 5.03 -6.35 -4.98
CA THR A 82 5.56 -6.80 -6.27
C THR A 82 6.96 -7.42 -6.08
N PRO A 83 8.06 -6.67 -5.86
CA PRO A 83 9.23 -7.20 -5.17
C PRO A 83 9.14 -6.93 -3.67
N LYS A 84 9.72 -7.85 -2.92
CA LYS A 84 10.21 -7.62 -1.55
C LYS A 84 11.71 -7.34 -1.61
N ARG A 85 12.26 -6.71 -0.57
CA ARG A 85 13.63 -6.17 -0.59
C ARG A 85 14.71 -7.20 -0.91
N GLY A 86 14.56 -8.44 -0.44
CA GLY A 86 15.58 -9.47 -0.66
C GLY A 86 15.01 -10.86 -0.86
N LYS A 87 15.91 -11.86 -0.80
CA LYS A 87 15.54 -13.25 -1.03
C LYS A 87 14.97 -13.87 0.25
N HIS A 88 13.67 -14.16 0.23
CA HIS A 88 12.98 -14.89 1.28
C HIS A 88 11.73 -15.59 0.72
N ASN A 89 11.12 -16.50 1.46
CA ASN A 89 9.87 -17.19 1.10
C ASN A 89 8.58 -16.45 1.53
N CYS A 90 8.68 -15.25 2.10
CA CYS A 90 7.51 -14.50 2.57
C CYS A 90 7.76 -12.99 2.56
N VAL A 91 6.67 -12.22 2.67
CA VAL A 91 6.65 -10.79 2.97
C VAL A 91 6.24 -10.60 4.42
N SER A 92 6.80 -9.62 5.12
CA SER A 92 6.39 -9.29 6.48
C SER A 92 6.43 -7.80 6.76
N TYR A 93 5.37 -7.32 7.40
CA TYR A 93 5.22 -5.97 7.93
C TYR A 93 4.35 -6.06 9.19
N SER A 94 4.40 -5.07 10.07
CA SER A 94 3.58 -5.05 11.29
C SER A 94 2.29 -4.27 11.10
N LYS A 95 2.31 -3.21 10.31
CA LYS A 95 1.15 -2.34 10.08
C LYS A 95 1.23 -1.71 8.70
N PHE A 96 0.07 -1.52 8.08
CA PHE A 96 -0.14 -0.64 6.95
C PHE A 96 -1.21 0.38 7.33
N GLU A 97 -0.93 1.65 7.12
CA GLU A 97 -1.88 2.74 7.35
C GLU A 97 -2.10 3.50 6.05
N MET A 98 -3.36 3.60 5.64
CA MET A 98 -3.79 4.42 4.52
C MET A 98 -4.43 5.69 5.06
N ILE A 99 -3.98 6.83 4.56
CA ILE A 99 -4.41 8.15 5.03
C ILE A 99 -5.20 8.80 3.90
N GLY A 100 -6.43 9.20 4.22
CA GLY A 100 -7.33 9.87 3.29
C GLY A 100 -7.53 11.34 3.63
N ARG A 101 -7.88 12.13 2.63
CA ARG A 101 -8.31 13.52 2.77
C ARG A 101 -9.74 13.68 2.23
N PHE A 102 -10.55 14.49 2.89
CA PHE A 102 -11.84 14.90 2.36
C PHE A 102 -11.64 15.99 1.30
N PRO A 103 -12.37 15.97 0.18
CA PRO A 103 -12.43 17.13 -0.71
C PRO A 103 -12.93 18.33 0.09
N ASP A 104 -12.28 19.48 -0.10
CA ASP A 104 -12.70 20.76 0.48
C ASP A 104 -14.09 21.17 -0.09
#